data_AF-A0A9E0KXR1-F1
#
_entry.id   AF-A0A9E0KXR1-F1
#
_cell.length_a   1.000
_cell.length_b   1.000
_cell.length_c   1.000
_cell.angle_alpha   90.00
_cell.angle_beta   90.00
_cell.angle_gamma   90.00
#
_symmetry.space_group_name_H-M   'P 1'
#
loop_
_entity.id
_entity.type
_entity.pdbx_description
1 polymer ?
#
loop_
_entity_poly.entity_id
_entity_poly.type
_entity_poly.pdbx_seq_one_letter_code
_entity_poly.pdbx_strand_id
1 'polypeptide(L)'
;MKKRLRIASLLLSSLMISTSNQTFAITPEQLLADGQDQINQNGRTVRKGSIKALIDNVAELNLQLTEQGDPAKAHKAIADLFESMETQKELKVFEMFPPTEWIQSKDQPGKVMAGVLYLQHYPAELSSLLKSQLINISKSAHSLLKAEIQKLLYRGESK
;
A
#
# COMPACT_ATOMS: atom_id res chain seq x y z
N MET A 1 -42.19 23.70 54.92
CA MET A 1 -42.07 23.73 53.44
C MET A 1 -40.61 23.90 53.05
N LYS A 2 -39.96 22.84 52.54
CA LYS A 2 -38.58 22.90 52.02
C LYS A 2 -38.56 22.21 50.65
N LYS A 3 -38.50 23.00 49.57
CA LYS A 3 -38.36 22.52 48.19
C LYS A 3 -36.87 22.30 47.90
N ARG A 4 -36.49 21.08 47.48
CA ARG A 4 -35.17 20.74 46.89
C ARG A 4 -35.49 20.19 45.49
N LEU A 5 -35.40 21.00 44.43
CA LEU A 5 -34.24 21.33 43.59
C LEU A 5 -33.66 20.13 42.82
N ARG A 6 -34.19 19.99 41.59
CA ARG A 6 -33.57 19.60 40.31
C ARG A 6 -32.54 18.47 40.32
N ILE A 7 -32.97 17.28 39.89
CA ILE A 7 -32.10 16.23 39.33
C ILE A 7 -32.11 16.41 37.82
N ALA A 8 -30.98 16.85 37.27
CA ALA A 8 -30.73 16.91 35.84
C ALA A 8 -30.36 15.49 35.35
N SER A 9 -31.28 14.82 34.67
CA SER A 9 -30.99 13.60 33.91
C SER A 9 -30.31 13.98 32.59
N LEU A 10 -28.99 13.94 32.58
CA LEU A 10 -28.17 13.94 31.37
C LEU A 10 -28.24 12.54 30.74
N LEU A 11 -29.18 12.36 29.82
CA LEU A 11 -29.17 11.22 28.90
C LEU A 11 -28.09 11.49 27.84
N LEU A 12 -26.92 10.88 28.04
CA LEU A 12 -25.91 10.67 27.01
C LEU A 12 -26.51 9.75 25.94
N SER A 13 -27.08 10.35 24.89
CA SER A 13 -27.43 9.60 23.68
C SER A 13 -26.20 9.50 22.80
N SER A 14 -25.64 8.29 22.77
CA SER A 14 -24.50 7.87 21.97
C SER A 14 -24.63 8.29 20.51
N LEU A 15 -23.73 9.18 20.09
CA LEU A 15 -23.50 9.53 18.70
C LEU A 15 -22.88 8.31 18.01
N MET A 16 -23.69 7.55 17.27
CA MET A 16 -23.21 6.57 16.31
C MET A 16 -22.54 7.31 15.16
N ILE A 17 -21.25 7.60 15.30
CA ILE A 17 -20.41 8.03 14.18
C ILE A 17 -20.22 6.79 13.32
N SER A 18 -21.08 6.66 12.31
CA SER A 18 -20.84 5.78 11.18
C SER A 18 -19.66 6.36 10.42
N THR A 19 -18.45 5.90 10.72
CA THR A 19 -17.27 6.18 9.91
C THR A 19 -17.44 5.43 8.61
N SER A 20 -18.09 6.07 7.64
CA SER A 20 -17.95 5.71 6.24
C SER A 20 -16.46 5.85 5.90
N ASN A 21 -15.74 4.74 5.88
CA ASN A 21 -14.43 4.65 5.23
C ASN A 21 -14.67 4.87 3.74
N GLN A 22 -14.78 6.14 3.33
CA GLN A 22 -14.62 6.52 1.94
C GLN A 22 -13.14 6.31 1.62
N THR A 23 -12.80 5.13 1.11
CA THR A 23 -11.59 4.95 0.33
C THR A 23 -11.70 5.87 -0.88
N PHE A 24 -11.13 7.06 -0.78
CA PHE A 24 -10.91 7.93 -1.92
C PHE A 24 -10.03 7.16 -2.91
N ALA A 25 -10.65 6.66 -3.99
CA ALA A 25 -9.92 6.07 -5.10
C ALA A 25 -9.19 7.21 -5.81
N ILE A 26 -7.95 7.45 -5.39
CA ILE A 26 -7.10 8.45 -6.04
C ILE A 26 -6.75 7.94 -7.42
N THR A 27 -7.22 8.64 -8.45
CA THR A 27 -7.00 8.25 -9.83
C THR A 27 -5.64 8.79 -10.31
N PRO A 28 -4.96 8.15 -11.29
CA PRO A 28 -3.69 8.65 -11.83
C PRO A 28 -3.76 10.12 -12.28
N GLU A 29 -4.94 10.59 -12.68
CA GLU A 29 -5.23 11.97 -13.11
C GLU A 29 -5.19 12.97 -11.94
N GLN A 30 -5.45 12.53 -10.71
CA GLN A 30 -5.36 13.37 -9.51
C GLN A 30 -3.93 13.49 -8.99
N LEU A 31 -3.04 12.56 -9.37
CA LEU A 31 -1.64 12.54 -8.93
C LEU A 31 -0.75 13.48 -9.76
N LEU A 32 -1.12 13.80 -11.00
CA LEU A 32 -0.34 14.68 -11.89
C LEU A 32 -1.29 15.48 -12.79
N ALA A 33 -1.17 16.81 -12.78
CA ALA A 33 -1.85 17.69 -13.74
C ALA A 33 -1.44 17.31 -15.18
N ASP A 34 -2.36 17.40 -16.13
CA ASP A 34 -2.13 16.93 -17.51
C ASP A 34 -0.91 17.60 -18.17
N GLY A 35 -0.06 16.77 -18.79
CA GLY A 35 1.02 17.21 -19.69
C GLY A 35 2.41 17.42 -19.08
N GLN A 36 2.65 17.06 -17.82
CA GLN A 36 3.98 17.23 -17.21
C GLN A 36 4.84 15.97 -17.24
N ASP A 37 5.85 16.01 -18.10
CA ASP A 37 7.04 15.16 -18.05
C ASP A 37 7.98 15.73 -16.98
N GLN A 38 8.22 15.01 -15.88
CA GLN A 38 9.25 15.41 -14.92
C GLN A 38 10.59 14.81 -15.34
N ILE A 39 11.57 15.63 -15.64
CA ILE A 39 12.96 15.16 -15.72
C ILE A 39 13.44 14.98 -14.29
N ASN A 40 13.68 13.74 -13.87
CA ASN A 40 14.19 13.44 -12.54
C ASN A 40 15.64 13.94 -12.38
N GLN A 41 16.16 13.84 -11.16
CA GLN A 41 17.55 14.24 -10.84
C GLN A 41 18.61 13.43 -11.61
N ASN A 42 18.21 12.29 -12.19
CA ASN A 42 19.03 11.40 -13.01
C ASN A 42 18.88 11.65 -14.52
N GLY A 43 18.16 12.71 -14.94
CA GLY A 43 17.94 13.05 -16.35
C GLY A 43 16.93 12.16 -17.08
N ARG A 44 16.20 11.27 -16.40
CA ARG A 44 15.15 10.45 -16.99
C ARG A 44 13.82 11.19 -16.96
N THR A 45 13.10 11.14 -18.07
CA THR A 45 11.72 11.63 -18.16
C THR A 45 10.79 10.65 -17.46
N VAL A 46 10.20 11.09 -16.36
CA VAL A 46 9.17 10.37 -15.64
C VAL A 46 7.80 10.84 -16.15
N ARG A 47 7.07 9.91 -16.78
CA ARG A 47 5.75 10.17 -17.40
C ARG A 47 4.62 9.76 -16.46
N LYS A 48 3.44 10.38 -16.62
CA LYS A 48 2.12 9.92 -16.07
C LYS A 48 1.88 8.41 -16.27
N GLY A 49 2.44 7.85 -17.34
CA GLY A 49 2.45 6.41 -17.60
C GLY A 49 3.05 5.56 -16.48
N SER A 50 3.96 6.09 -15.65
CA SER A 50 4.62 5.34 -14.57
C SER A 50 3.68 5.09 -13.39
N ILE A 51 2.87 6.09 -13.00
CA ILE A 51 1.84 5.93 -11.96
C ILE A 51 0.72 5.03 -12.47
N LYS A 52 0.31 5.23 -13.74
CA LYS A 52 -0.68 4.35 -14.36
C LYS A 52 -0.19 2.89 -14.41
N ALA A 53 1.07 2.66 -14.79
CA ALA A 53 1.66 1.33 -14.81
C ALA A 53 1.72 0.68 -13.42
N LEU A 54 2.04 1.45 -12.37
CA LEU A 54 1.94 0.97 -10.98
C LEU A 54 0.51 0.50 -10.67
N ILE A 55 -0.50 1.31 -10.99
CA ILE A 55 -1.91 0.98 -10.73
C ILE A 55 -2.36 -0.24 -11.54
N ASP A 56 -2.02 -0.29 -12.83
CA ASP A 56 -2.35 -1.41 -13.71
C ASP A 56 -1.72 -2.71 -13.20
N ASN A 57 -0.44 -2.68 -12.80
CA ASN A 57 0.25 -3.87 -12.28
C ASN A 57 -0.30 -4.29 -10.91
N VAL A 58 -0.66 -3.34 -10.04
CA VAL A 58 -1.32 -3.63 -8.76
C VAL A 58 -2.68 -4.28 -9.01
N ALA A 59 -3.45 -3.78 -9.96
CA ALA A 59 -4.73 -4.36 -10.33
C ALA A 59 -4.57 -5.77 -10.91
N GLU A 60 -3.60 -5.96 -11.81
CA GLU A 60 -3.25 -7.28 -12.35
C GLU A 60 -2.90 -8.25 -11.22
N LEU A 61 -2.06 -7.85 -10.26
CA LEU A 61 -1.70 -8.70 -9.13
C LEU A 61 -2.86 -9.00 -8.19
N ASN A 62 -3.81 -8.07 -8.02
CA ASN A 62 -5.02 -8.35 -7.27
C ASN A 62 -5.84 -9.49 -7.92
N LEU A 63 -5.81 -9.60 -9.25
CA LEU A 63 -6.46 -10.70 -9.99
C LEU A 63 -5.63 -11.99 -9.93
N GLN A 64 -4.31 -11.89 -10.13
CA GLN A 64 -3.45 -13.06 -10.30
C GLN A 64 -2.97 -13.69 -8.98
N LEU A 65 -3.02 -12.98 -7.84
CA LEU A 65 -2.66 -13.55 -6.53
C LEU A 65 -3.84 -14.28 -5.89
N THR A 66 -4.47 -15.17 -6.65
CA THR A 66 -5.57 -16.04 -6.24
C THR A 66 -5.25 -17.49 -6.63
N GLU A 67 -5.99 -18.48 -6.10
CA GLU A 67 -5.74 -19.90 -6.39
C GLU A 67 -5.83 -20.26 -7.88
N GLN A 68 -6.57 -19.47 -8.67
CA GLN A 68 -6.79 -19.68 -10.10
C GLN A 68 -6.02 -18.70 -10.99
N GLY A 69 -5.19 -17.84 -10.39
CA GLY A 69 -4.43 -16.84 -11.11
C GLY A 69 -3.37 -17.45 -12.04
N ASP A 70 -3.07 -16.75 -13.13
CA ASP A 70 -2.00 -17.10 -14.06
C ASP A 70 -0.64 -16.71 -13.45
N PRO A 71 0.22 -17.69 -13.09
CA PRO A 71 1.50 -17.38 -12.49
C PRO A 71 2.40 -16.56 -13.41
N ALA A 72 2.35 -16.76 -14.73
CA ALA A 72 3.24 -16.05 -15.65
C ALA A 72 2.93 -14.54 -15.68
N LYS A 73 1.63 -14.19 -15.65
CA LYS A 73 1.19 -12.79 -15.54
C LYS A 73 1.55 -12.19 -14.20
N ALA A 74 1.40 -12.94 -13.10
CA ALA A 74 1.83 -12.49 -11.78
C ALA A 74 3.33 -12.18 -11.74
N HIS A 75 4.18 -13.08 -12.25
CA HIS A 75 5.62 -12.86 -12.29
C HIS A 75 6.00 -11.65 -13.16
N LYS A 76 5.34 -11.48 -14.31
CA LYS A 76 5.55 -10.31 -15.16
C LYS A 76 5.21 -9.02 -14.41
N ALA A 77 4.03 -8.95 -13.78
CA ALA A 77 3.61 -7.76 -13.02
C ALA A 77 4.53 -7.49 -11.81
N ILE A 78 5.03 -8.52 -11.13
CA ILE A 78 6.04 -8.39 -10.06
C ILE A 78 7.34 -7.78 -10.61
N ALA A 79 7.84 -8.28 -11.74
CA ALA A 79 9.06 -7.77 -12.37
C ALA A 79 8.90 -6.31 -12.81
N ASP A 80 7.82 -6.01 -13.53
CA ASP A 80 7.49 -4.66 -14.00
C ASP A 80 7.37 -3.67 -12.81
N LEU A 81 6.76 -4.10 -11.70
CA LEU A 81 6.71 -3.29 -10.47
C LEU A 81 8.10 -3.06 -9.88
N PHE A 82 8.88 -4.13 -9.70
CA PHE A 82 10.20 -4.04 -9.08
C PHE A 82 11.14 -3.09 -9.85
N GLU A 83 11.13 -3.17 -11.18
CA GLU A 83 11.90 -2.27 -12.05
C GLU A 83 11.45 -0.81 -11.93
N SER A 84 10.17 -0.57 -11.63
CA SER A 84 9.62 0.79 -11.51
C SER A 84 9.84 1.45 -10.14
N MET A 85 10.34 0.73 -9.12
CA MET A 85 10.38 1.21 -7.73
C MET A 85 11.17 2.52 -7.56
N GLU A 86 12.29 2.67 -8.27
CA GLU A 86 13.08 3.89 -8.27
C GLU A 86 12.26 5.09 -8.76
N THR A 87 11.62 4.93 -9.92
CA THR A 87 10.73 5.94 -10.50
C THR A 87 9.56 6.27 -9.56
N GLN A 88 8.94 5.27 -8.90
CA GLN A 88 7.84 5.53 -7.96
C GLN A 88 8.30 6.30 -6.72
N LYS A 89 9.54 6.07 -6.26
CA LYS A 89 10.13 6.82 -5.15
C LYS A 89 10.40 8.26 -5.54
N GLU A 90 10.94 8.51 -6.73
CA GLU A 90 11.17 9.86 -7.24
C GLU A 90 9.84 10.63 -7.40
N LEU A 91 8.78 9.94 -7.82
CA LEU A 91 7.41 10.48 -7.87
C LEU A 91 6.74 10.60 -6.50
N LYS A 92 7.45 10.29 -5.41
CA LYS A 92 6.96 10.42 -4.03
C LYS A 92 5.69 9.62 -3.74
N VAL A 93 5.43 8.57 -4.51
CA VAL A 93 4.21 7.74 -4.34
C VAL A 93 4.17 7.12 -2.94
N PHE A 94 5.32 6.65 -2.45
CA PHE A 94 5.46 6.07 -1.11
C PHE A 94 5.64 7.11 0.01
N GLU A 95 5.79 8.40 -0.32
CA GLU A 95 5.68 9.48 0.66
C GLU A 95 4.21 9.89 0.85
N MET A 96 3.43 9.91 -0.25
CA MET A 96 1.99 10.20 -0.22
C MET A 96 1.20 9.09 0.45
N PHE A 97 1.60 7.84 0.22
CA PHE A 97 1.03 6.66 0.87
C PHE A 97 2.19 5.85 1.48
N PRO A 98 2.48 6.01 2.78
CA PRO A 98 3.61 5.34 3.41
C PRO A 98 3.48 3.82 3.30
N PRO A 99 4.60 3.07 3.33
CA PRO A 99 4.59 1.61 3.20
C PRO A 99 3.60 0.91 4.15
N THR A 100 3.35 1.47 5.34
CA THR A 100 2.35 0.96 6.28
C THR A 100 0.94 0.89 5.68
N GLU A 101 0.52 1.85 4.86
CA GLU A 101 -0.80 1.86 4.22
C GLU A 101 -0.89 0.82 3.11
N TRP A 102 0.18 0.66 2.32
CA TRP A 102 0.27 -0.38 1.29
C TRP A 102 0.17 -1.78 1.91
N ILE A 103 0.89 -2.02 3.01
CA ILE A 103 0.91 -3.32 3.70
C ILE A 103 -0.41 -3.61 4.42
N GLN A 104 -1.12 -2.60 4.91
CA GLN A 104 -2.42 -2.80 5.60
C GLN A 104 -3.58 -3.15 4.68
N SER A 105 -3.40 -3.04 3.36
CA SER A 105 -4.43 -3.31 2.35
C SER A 105 -4.66 -4.83 2.15
N LYS A 106 -5.14 -5.52 3.18
CA LYS A 106 -5.31 -6.99 3.21
C LYS A 106 -6.17 -7.53 2.07
N ASP A 107 -7.18 -6.77 1.63
CA ASP A 107 -8.09 -7.16 0.55
C ASP A 107 -7.51 -6.86 -0.85
N GLN A 108 -6.30 -6.30 -0.93
CA GLN A 108 -5.61 -5.95 -2.18
C GLN A 108 -4.18 -6.51 -2.15
N PRO A 109 -3.99 -7.82 -2.40
CA PRO A 109 -2.67 -8.45 -2.31
C PRO A 109 -1.64 -7.85 -3.27
N GLY A 110 -2.07 -7.23 -4.38
CA GLY A 110 -1.22 -6.47 -5.29
C GLY A 110 -0.65 -5.19 -4.67
N LYS A 111 -1.43 -4.48 -3.83
CA LYS A 111 -0.91 -3.34 -3.06
C LYS A 111 0.13 -3.79 -2.03
N VAL A 112 -0.17 -4.88 -1.32
CA VAL A 112 0.78 -5.45 -0.36
C VAL A 112 2.06 -5.87 -1.08
N MET A 113 1.96 -6.51 -2.25
CA MET A 113 3.11 -6.86 -3.08
C MET A 113 3.93 -5.63 -3.45
N ALA A 114 3.31 -4.55 -3.95
CA ALA A 114 4.02 -3.32 -4.29
C ALA A 114 4.76 -2.73 -3.07
N GLY A 115 4.12 -2.71 -1.89
CA GLY A 115 4.76 -2.28 -0.64
C GLY A 115 5.94 -3.18 -0.23
N VAL A 116 5.83 -4.50 -0.41
CA VAL A 116 6.92 -5.44 -0.15
C VAL A 116 8.10 -5.20 -1.08
N LEU A 117 7.85 -5.07 -2.39
CA LEU A 117 8.90 -4.81 -3.39
C LEU A 117 9.60 -3.48 -3.14
N TYR A 118 8.85 -2.44 -2.75
CA TYR A 118 9.43 -1.16 -2.34
C TYR A 118 10.38 -1.32 -1.15
N LEU A 119 9.95 -2.03 -0.09
CA LEU A 119 10.78 -2.27 1.09
C LEU A 119 11.99 -3.19 0.80
N GLN A 120 11.91 -4.07 -0.20
CA GLN A 120 13.08 -4.81 -0.68
C GLN A 120 14.10 -3.90 -1.36
N HIS A 121 13.64 -2.88 -2.09
CA HIS A 121 14.50 -1.90 -2.75
C HIS A 121 15.08 -0.87 -1.75
N TYR A 122 14.31 -0.53 -0.70
CA TYR A 122 14.66 0.45 0.33
C TYR A 122 14.59 -0.15 1.75
N PRO A 123 15.50 -1.07 2.12
CA PRO A 123 15.42 -1.81 3.37
C PRO A 123 15.56 -0.95 4.64
N ALA A 124 16.11 0.27 4.52
CA ALA A 124 16.19 1.21 5.63
C ALA A 124 14.81 1.69 6.12
N GLU A 125 13.77 1.54 5.30
CA GLU A 125 12.39 1.93 5.64
C GLU A 125 11.60 0.78 6.31
N LEU A 126 12.21 -0.41 6.44
CA LEU A 126 11.60 -1.56 7.08
C LEU A 126 11.67 -1.46 8.62
N SER A 127 10.62 -0.89 9.21
CA SER A 127 10.45 -0.81 10.67
C SER A 127 10.07 -2.15 11.31
N SER A 128 10.24 -2.28 12.63
CA SER A 128 9.80 -3.45 13.41
C SER A 128 8.29 -3.68 13.35
N LEU A 129 7.50 -2.59 13.26
CA LEU A 129 6.05 -2.64 13.04
C LEU A 129 5.73 -3.31 11.70
N LEU A 130 6.38 -2.86 10.62
CA LEU A 130 6.20 -3.43 9.28
C LEU A 130 6.60 -4.91 9.26
N LYS A 131 7.74 -5.28 9.87
CA LYS A 131 8.15 -6.70 9.99
C LYS A 131 7.05 -7.54 10.63
N SER A 132 6.48 -7.07 11.74
CA SER A 132 5.41 -7.77 12.46
C SER A 132 4.14 -7.91 11.62
N GLN A 133 3.75 -6.87 10.88
CA GLN A 133 2.62 -6.90 9.97
C GLN A 133 2.83 -7.90 8.83
N LEU A 134 4.01 -7.87 8.21
CA LEU A 134 4.39 -8.77 7.12
C LEU A 134 4.41 -10.24 7.56
N ILE A 135 4.93 -10.54 8.77
CA ILE A 135 4.87 -11.89 9.35
C ILE A 135 3.42 -12.36 9.46
N ASN A 136 2.51 -11.50 9.95
CA ASN A 136 1.10 -11.86 10.07
C ASN A 136 0.43 -12.10 8.72
N ILE A 137 0.72 -11.26 7.72
CA ILE A 137 0.21 -11.42 6.35
C ILE A 137 0.71 -12.73 5.73
N SER A 138 1.98 -13.07 5.92
CA SER A 138 2.61 -14.27 5.33
C SER A 138 1.95 -15.60 5.74
N LYS A 139 1.17 -15.61 6.84
CA LYS A 139 0.46 -16.80 7.33
C LYS A 139 -0.69 -17.22 6.42
N SER A 140 -1.35 -16.26 5.77
CA SER A 140 -2.53 -16.48 4.93
C SER A 140 -2.38 -15.94 3.50
N ALA A 141 -1.22 -15.36 3.16
CA ALA A 141 -0.96 -14.82 1.85
C ALA A 141 -0.77 -15.90 0.77
N HIS A 142 -1.07 -15.54 -0.47
CA HIS A 142 -0.72 -16.31 -1.66
C HIS A 142 0.78 -16.65 -1.68
N SER A 143 1.14 -17.81 -2.24
CA SER A 143 2.50 -18.38 -2.21
C SER A 143 3.57 -17.42 -2.74
N LEU A 144 3.28 -16.72 -3.85
CA LEU A 144 4.20 -15.72 -4.43
C LEU A 144 4.44 -14.54 -3.48
N LEU A 145 3.37 -13.97 -2.89
CA LEU A 145 3.51 -12.88 -1.93
C LEU A 145 4.26 -13.34 -0.68
N LYS A 146 3.98 -14.55 -0.20
CA LYS A 146 4.70 -15.15 0.93
C LYS A 146 6.20 -15.27 0.63
N ALA A 147 6.57 -15.70 -0.58
CA ALA A 147 7.97 -15.79 -0.99
C ALA A 147 8.67 -14.43 -0.99
N GLU A 148 8.02 -13.38 -1.49
CA GLU A 148 8.58 -12.02 -1.48
C GLU A 148 8.70 -11.44 -0.07
N ILE A 149 7.74 -11.71 0.81
CA ILE A 149 7.81 -11.32 2.22
C ILE A 149 9.01 -12.01 2.90
N GLN A 150 9.19 -13.31 2.67
CA GLN A 150 10.32 -14.05 3.23
C GLN A 150 11.65 -13.49 2.75
N LYS A 151 11.80 -13.26 1.44
CA LYS A 151 13.01 -12.64 0.87
C LYS A 151 13.36 -11.31 1.53
N LEU A 152 12.35 -10.46 1.79
CA LEU A 152 12.53 -9.18 2.48
C LEU A 152 13.01 -9.38 3.93
N LEU A 153 12.36 -10.27 4.69
CA LEU A 153 12.67 -10.46 6.10
C LEU A 153 14.04 -11.09 6.32
N TYR A 154 14.43 -12.10 5.53
CA TYR A 154 15.73 -12.77 5.67
C TYR A 154 16.91 -11.90 5.24
N ARG A 155 16.73 -10.98 4.28
CA ARG A 155 17.78 -10.00 3.92
C ARG A 155 18.04 -8.98 5.02
N GLY A 156 17.04 -8.69 5.85
CA GLY A 156 17.14 -7.72 6.95
C GLY A 156 17.90 -8.21 8.19
N GLU A 157 18.33 -9.48 8.21
CA GLU A 157 19.02 -10.11 9.35
C GLU A 157 20.53 -10.32 9.12
N SER A 158 21.07 -9.96 7.96
CA SER A 158 22.50 -10.14 7.61
C SER A 158 23.39 -8.92 7.85
N LYS A 159 23.06 -8.03 8.80
CA LYS A 159 23.92 -6.90 9.17
C LYS A 159 24.06 -6.77 10.69
#